data_AF-A0A1B1YKS6-F1
#
_entry.id   AF-A0A1B1YKS6-F1
#
_cell.length_a   1.000
_cell.length_b   1.000
_cell.length_c   1.000
_cell.angle_alpha   90.00
_cell.angle_beta   90.00
_cell.angle_gamma   90.00
#
_symmetry.space_group_name_H-M   'P 1'
#
loop_
_entity.id
_entity.type
_entity.pdbx_description
1 polymer ?
#
loop_
_entity_poly.entity_id
_entity_poly.type
_entity_poly.pdbx_seq_one_letter_code
_entity_poly.pdbx_strand_id
1 'polypeptide(L)'
;MVLADKNCRKIIIECDCGCESIGIEKMEFENGVKEYFISISISSYYSEQSGFFNNLKNRVKTAWHILRHGTYTLHEICLNEKEFKYLKEIIQNYE
;
A
#
# COMPACT_ATOMS: atom_id res chain seq x y z
N MET A 1 -13.11 -2.22 0.53
CA MET A 1 -13.33 -2.71 1.93
C MET A 1 -12.45 -1.91 2.90
N VAL A 2 -12.92 -1.58 4.11
CA VAL A 2 -12.10 -0.90 5.15
C VAL A 2 -11.86 -1.84 6.31
N LEU A 3 -10.60 -2.07 6.65
CA LEU A 3 -10.16 -2.88 7.79
C LEU A 3 -9.43 -1.96 8.77
N ALA A 4 -9.88 -1.91 10.03
CA ALA A 4 -9.22 -1.14 11.07
C ALA A 4 -8.88 -2.04 12.26
N ASP A 5 -7.69 -1.85 12.81
CA ASP A 5 -7.32 -2.43 14.10
C ASP A 5 -8.21 -1.83 15.22
N LYS A 6 -8.48 -2.62 16.27
CA LYS A 6 -9.26 -2.22 17.45
C LYS A 6 -8.76 -0.93 18.12
N ASN A 7 -7.45 -0.67 18.06
CA ASN A 7 -6.81 0.53 18.60
C ASN A 7 -6.66 1.65 17.57
N CYS A 8 -7.20 1.47 16.36
CA CYS A 8 -7.11 2.41 15.24
C CYS A 8 -5.66 2.84 14.91
N ARG A 9 -4.67 1.99 15.20
CA ARG A 9 -3.27 2.25 14.84
C ARG A 9 -2.99 1.87 13.39
N LYS A 10 -3.77 0.96 12.84
CA LYS A 10 -3.68 0.53 11.45
C LYS A 10 -5.03 0.58 10.78
N ILE A 11 -5.08 1.19 9.60
CA ILE A 11 -6.25 1.22 8.72
C ILE A 11 -5.78 0.73 7.35
N ILE A 12 -6.52 -0.19 6.74
CA ILE A 12 -6.29 -0.65 5.38
C ILE A 12 -7.59 -0.41 4.60
N ILE A 13 -7.47 0.25 3.46
CA ILE A 13 -8.54 0.53 2.52
C ILE A 13 -8.20 -0.23 1.25
N GLU A 14 -8.99 -1.26 0.94
CA GLU A 14 -8.85 -2.06 -0.26
C GLU A 14 -9.84 -1.61 -1.34
N CYS A 15 -9.42 -1.63 -2.61
CA CYS A 15 -10.35 -1.47 -3.73
C CYS A 15 -11.40 -2.58 -3.71
N ASP A 16 -12.56 -2.33 -4.29
CA ASP A 16 -13.62 -3.36 -4.43
C ASP A 16 -13.16 -4.56 -5.27
N CYS A 17 -12.14 -4.35 -6.10
CA CYS A 17 -11.48 -5.35 -6.91
C CYS A 17 -10.48 -6.25 -6.17
N GLY A 18 -10.12 -5.93 -4.91
CA GLY A 18 -9.07 -6.61 -4.14
C GLY A 18 -7.66 -6.58 -4.75
N CYS A 19 -7.42 -5.80 -5.81
CA CYS A 19 -6.14 -5.76 -6.53
C CYS A 19 -5.18 -4.69 -5.99
N GLU A 20 -5.71 -3.71 -5.27
CA GLU A 20 -4.99 -2.54 -4.77
C GLU A 20 -5.46 -2.21 -3.35
N SER A 21 -4.54 -1.74 -2.51
CA SER A 21 -4.87 -1.28 -1.16
C SER A 21 -3.97 -0.15 -0.70
N ILE A 22 -4.51 0.75 0.12
CA ILE A 22 -3.76 1.76 0.85
C ILE A 22 -3.87 1.44 2.35
N GLY A 23 -2.73 1.26 3.00
CA GLY A 23 -2.58 1.12 4.43
C GLY A 23 -2.06 2.40 5.06
N ILE A 24 -2.58 2.78 6.23
CA ILE A 24 -2.02 3.82 7.09
C ILE A 24 -1.73 3.19 8.44
N GLU A 25 -0.48 3.26 8.88
CA GLU A 25 -0.02 2.73 10.17
C GLU A 25 0.62 3.85 11.00
N LYS A 26 0.22 3.94 12.28
CA LYS A 26 0.78 4.87 13.26
C LYS A 26 1.68 4.12 14.23
N MET A 27 2.94 4.53 14.29
CA MET A 27 3.91 4.05 15.28
C MET A 27 4.21 5.16 16.29
N GLU A 28 4.24 4.80 17.58
CA GLU A 28 4.57 5.70 18.68
C GLU A 28 5.76 5.10 19.44
N PHE A 29 6.86 5.84 19.46
CA PHE A 29 8.11 5.42 20.08
C PHE A 29 8.13 5.79 21.56
N GLU A 30 9.00 5.15 22.34
CA GLU A 30 9.09 5.34 23.80
C GLU A 30 9.42 6.79 24.20
N ASN A 31 10.05 7.55 23.31
CA ASN A 31 10.34 8.98 23.48
C ASN A 31 9.17 9.91 23.11
N GLY A 32 7.99 9.36 22.81
CA GLY A 32 6.78 10.10 22.42
C GLY A 32 6.76 10.57 20.97
N VAL A 33 7.79 10.24 20.17
CA VAL A 33 7.81 10.53 18.73
C VAL A 33 6.75 9.67 18.03
N LYS A 34 6.02 10.28 17.10
CA LYS A 34 5.01 9.61 16.29
C LYS A 34 5.40 9.65 14.81
N GLU A 35 5.41 8.47 14.20
CA GLU A 35 5.62 8.29 12.78
C GLU A 35 4.39 7.62 12.15
N TYR A 36 4.13 7.99 10.91
CA TYR A 36 3.00 7.52 10.13
C TYR A 36 3.53 6.92 8.83
N PHE A 37 3.11 5.71 8.53
CA PHE A 37 3.49 4.97 7.33
C PHE A 37 2.27 4.83 6.44
N ILE A 38 2.37 5.29 5.20
CA ILE A 38 1.35 5.08 4.18
C ILE A 38 1.88 4.03 3.22
N SER A 39 1.31 2.83 3.29
CA SER A 39 1.68 1.68 2.46
C SER A 39 0.72 1.59 1.27
N ILE A 40 1.24 1.57 0.05
CA ILE A 40 0.48 1.33 -1.16
C ILE A 40 0.87 -0.06 -1.68
N SER A 41 -0.12 -0.95 -1.77
CA SER A 41 0.05 -2.30 -2.29
C SER A 41 -0.67 -2.40 -3.62
N ILE A 42 0.07 -2.72 -4.68
CA ILE A 42 -0.47 -2.96 -6.01
C ILE A 42 -0.09 -4.37 -6.42
N SER A 43 -1.03 -5.11 -7.01
CA SER A 43 -0.74 -6.42 -7.57
C SER A 43 0.32 -6.31 -8.67
N SER A 44 1.38 -7.13 -8.55
CA SER A 44 2.56 -7.16 -9.43
C SER A 44 2.21 -7.33 -10.92
N TYR A 45 1.02 -7.84 -11.23
CA TYR A 45 0.53 -7.99 -12.60
C TYR A 45 0.25 -6.64 -13.29
N TYR A 46 -0.23 -5.65 -12.54
CA TYR A 46 -0.61 -4.35 -13.09
C TYR A 46 0.56 -3.35 -13.16
N SER A 47 1.65 -3.59 -12.42
CA SER A 47 2.83 -2.71 -12.42
C SER A 47 3.77 -2.90 -13.63
N GLU A 48 3.67 -4.02 -14.36
CA GLU A 48 4.64 -4.41 -15.39
C GLU A 48 4.11 -4.36 -16.84
N GLN A 49 3.44 -3.29 -17.27
CA GLN A 49 3.09 -3.14 -18.69
C GLN A 49 4.34 -2.92 -19.57
N SER A 50 4.92 -3.99 -20.14
CA SER A 50 5.93 -3.90 -21.22
C SER A 50 5.91 -5.10 -22.18
N GLY A 51 5.94 -4.83 -23.50
CA GLY A 51 6.26 -5.67 -24.69
C GLY A 51 5.85 -7.16 -24.78
N PHE A 52 5.41 -7.63 -25.96
CA PHE A 52 4.90 -9.01 -26.20
C PHE A 52 5.79 -10.17 -25.71
N PHE A 53 7.11 -10.12 -25.93
CA PHE A 53 8.04 -11.16 -25.44
C PHE A 53 8.31 -11.07 -23.93
N ASN A 54 8.30 -9.84 -23.37
CA ASN A 54 8.31 -9.64 -21.92
C ASN A 54 7.02 -10.18 -21.31
N ASN A 55 5.86 -9.96 -21.93
CA ASN A 55 4.58 -10.49 -21.49
C ASN A 55 4.57 -12.02 -21.42
N LEU A 56 5.18 -12.73 -22.38
CA LEU A 56 5.22 -14.20 -22.34
C LEU A 56 6.16 -14.72 -21.23
N LYS A 57 7.34 -14.11 -21.10
CA LYS A 57 8.31 -14.44 -20.03
C LYS A 57 7.74 -14.13 -18.65
N ASN A 58 7.05 -13.00 -18.53
CA ASN A 58 6.36 -12.56 -17.32
C ASN A 58 5.20 -13.50 -17.01
N ARG A 59 4.37 -13.90 -17.99
CA ARG A 59 3.29 -14.89 -17.77
C ARG A 59 3.79 -16.22 -17.21
N VAL A 60 4.93 -16.73 -17.67
CA VAL A 60 5.53 -17.97 -17.14
C VAL A 60 6.08 -17.75 -15.72
N LYS A 61 6.75 -16.62 -15.46
CA LYS A 61 7.20 -16.25 -14.10
C LYS A 61 6.04 -16.01 -13.15
N THR A 62 4.96 -15.39 -13.62
CA THR A 62 3.72 -15.12 -12.90
C THR A 62 3.00 -16.43 -12.58
N ALA A 63 2.87 -17.36 -13.53
CA ALA A 63 2.34 -18.70 -13.25
C ALA A 63 3.18 -19.43 -12.18
N TRP A 64 4.51 -19.34 -12.29
CA TRP A 64 5.43 -19.92 -11.30
C TRP A 64 5.34 -19.26 -9.91
N HIS A 65 5.17 -17.94 -9.84
CA HIS A 65 5.02 -17.18 -8.59
C HIS A 65 3.61 -17.34 -7.96
N ILE A 66 2.54 -17.41 -8.77
CA ILE A 66 1.17 -17.69 -8.33
C ILE A 66 1.08 -19.04 -7.64
N LEU A 67 1.77 -20.04 -8.19
CA LEU A 67 1.85 -21.38 -7.59
C LEU A 67 2.64 -21.40 -6.27
N ARG A 68 3.36 -20.32 -5.92
CA ARG A 68 4.35 -20.31 -4.83
C ARG A 68 4.17 -19.28 -3.72
N HIS A 69 3.14 -18.42 -3.73
CA HIS A 69 2.78 -17.36 -2.74
C HIS A 69 2.74 -15.97 -3.42
N GLY A 70 1.53 -15.41 -3.56
CA GLY A 70 1.29 -14.14 -4.26
C GLY A 70 2.04 -12.95 -3.65
N THR A 71 2.60 -12.09 -4.49
CA THR A 71 3.36 -10.91 -4.07
C THR A 71 2.68 -9.62 -4.52
N TYR A 72 2.61 -8.67 -3.60
CA TYR A 72 2.32 -7.26 -3.85
C TYR A 72 3.64 -6.48 -3.85
N THR A 73 3.75 -5.43 -4.65
CA THR A 73 4.84 -4.46 -4.47
C THR A 73 4.40 -3.46 -3.40
N LEU A 74 5.14 -3.43 -2.29
CA LEU A 74 4.89 -2.53 -1.17
C LEU A 74 5.68 -1.24 -1.39
N HIS A 75 4.98 -0.13 -1.57
CA HIS A 75 5.57 1.21 -1.55
C HIS A 75 5.16 1.91 -0.26
N GLU A 76 6.12 2.43 0.49
CA GLU A 76 5.83 3.10 1.77
C GLU A 76 6.28 4.57 1.73
N ILE A 77 5.37 5.44 2.15
CA ILE A 77 5.64 6.86 2.41
C ILE A 77 5.72 7.02 3.93
N CYS A 78 6.89 7.43 4.42
CA CYS A 78 7.10 7.71 5.84
C CYS A 78 6.88 9.20 6.11
N LEU A 79 6.06 9.52 7.11
CA LEU A 79 5.71 10.89 7.49
C LEU A 79 5.87 11.07 8.99
N ASN A 80 6.42 12.21 9.41
CA ASN A 80 6.32 12.64 10.79
C ASN A 80 4.93 13.22 11.11
N GLU A 81 4.65 13.48 12.39
CA GLU A 81 3.33 13.99 12.81
C GLU A 81 2.91 15.31 12.14
N LYS A 82 3.85 16.22 11.86
CA LYS A 82 3.53 17.50 11.21
C LYS A 82 3.15 17.29 9.75
N GLU A 83 3.93 16.49 9.03
CA GLU A 83 3.69 16.15 7.63
C GLU A 83 2.36 15.40 7.45
N PHE A 84 2.06 14.47 8.35
CA PHE A 84 0.79 13.74 8.32
C PHE A 84 -0.42 14.67 8.56
N LYS A 85 -0.32 15.62 9.51
CA LYS A 85 -1.38 16.62 9.74
C LYS A 85 -1.61 17.49 8.51
N TYR A 86 -0.54 17.95 7.89
CA TYR A 86 -0.59 18.74 6.67
C TYR A 86 -1.23 17.97 5.51
N LEU A 87 -0.82 16.72 5.28
CA LEU A 87 -1.43 15.85 4.27
C LEU A 87 -2.93 15.64 4.51
N LYS A 88 -3.33 15.40 5.76
CA LYS A 88 -4.73 15.23 6.14
C LYS A 88 -5.55 16.49 5.82
N GLU A 89 -5.01 17.67 6.14
CA GLU A 89 -5.66 18.94 5.83
C GLU A 89 -5.83 19.17 4.33
N ILE A 90 -4.81 18.86 3.53
CA ILE A 90 -4.91 18.93 2.06
C ILE A 90 -6.02 18.01 1.56
N ILE A 91 -6.03 16.74 1.98
CA ILE A 91 -7.01 15.75 1.50
C ILE A 91 -8.44 16.15 1.89
N GLN A 92 -8.64 16.66 3.10
CA GLN A 92 -9.97 17.06 3.58
C GLN A 92 -10.54 18.29 2.84
N ASN A 93 -9.67 19.13 2.30
CA ASN A 93 -10.05 20.34 1.56
C ASN A 93 -9.88 20.17 0.04
N TYR A 94 -9.65 18.94 -0.44
CA TYR A 94 -9.50 18.66 -1.86
C TYR A 94 -10.89 18.61 -2.53
N GLU A 95 -11.17 19.55 -3.44
CA GLU A 95 -12.40 19.64 -4.25
C GLU A 95 -12.37 18.71 -5.48
#